data_AF-X1EIM4-F1
#
_entry.id   AF-X1EIM4-F1
#
_cell.length_a   1.000
_cell.length_b   1.000
_cell.length_c   1.000
_cell.angle_alpha   90.00
_cell.angle_beta   90.00
_cell.angle_gamma   90.00
#
_symmetry.space_group_name_H-M   'P 1'
#
loop_
_entity.id
_entity.type
_entity.pdbx_description
1 polymer ?
#
loop_
_entity_poly.entity_id
_entity_poly.type
_entity_poly.pdbx_seq_one_letter_code
_entity_poly.pdbx_strand_id
1 'polypeptide(L)'
;TSYTTMTKNYEEDSYLIYGEKNERLVPIPGDFYPADYIVDYSDMATVAQQWLLEGENLEADLFTDGIVNLPDFAEFASHWLETDARYYQGQ
;
A
#
# COMPACT_ATOMS: atom_id res chain seq x y z
N THR A 1 31.23 12.99 3.90
CA THR A 1 30.89 12.21 2.70
C THR A 1 29.44 11.85 2.80
N SER A 2 28.57 12.46 2.01
CA SER A 2 27.13 12.19 2.04
C SER A 2 26.83 11.25 0.88
N TYR A 3 26.27 10.09 1.17
CA TYR A 3 25.85 9.12 0.18
C TYR A 3 24.51 9.56 -0.41
N THR A 4 24.49 9.81 -1.72
CA THR A 4 23.26 9.97 -2.50
C THR A 4 22.75 8.59 -2.86
N THR A 5 21.54 8.24 -2.43
CA THR A 5 20.86 7.03 -2.91
C THR A 5 19.74 7.43 -3.85
N MET A 6 19.72 6.77 -5.00
CA MET A 6 18.97 7.09 -6.22
C MET A 6 17.46 6.93 -6.01
N THR A 7 16.69 8.00 -6.24
CA THR A 7 15.23 7.95 -6.28
C THR A 7 14.79 7.35 -7.62
N LYS A 8 14.08 6.22 -7.57
CA LYS A 8 13.39 5.63 -8.72
C LYS A 8 12.16 6.48 -9.00
N ASN A 9 12.15 7.16 -10.14
CA ASN A 9 11.02 7.98 -10.59
C ASN A 9 9.83 7.07 -10.90
N TYR A 10 8.77 7.16 -10.09
CA TYR A 10 7.43 6.74 -10.49
C TYR A 10 6.78 7.98 -11.10
N GLU A 11 6.71 8.00 -12.42
CA GLU A 11 6.09 9.07 -13.19
C GLU A 11 4.55 9.00 -13.09
N GLU A 12 3.97 10.18 -12.86
CA GLU A 12 2.63 10.59 -13.32
C GLU A 12 1.42 9.74 -12.94
N ASP A 13 1.06 9.70 -11.65
CA ASP A 13 -0.36 9.60 -11.30
C ASP A 13 -0.87 10.96 -10.84
N SER A 14 -1.90 11.44 -11.55
CA SER A 14 -2.41 12.80 -11.49
C SER A 14 -3.13 13.07 -10.16
N TYR A 15 -2.38 13.58 -9.18
CA TYR A 15 -2.91 14.03 -7.90
C TYR A 15 -3.84 15.24 -8.11
N LEU A 16 -5.15 15.02 -7.98
CA LEU A 16 -6.11 16.12 -7.85
C LEU A 16 -5.84 16.88 -6.55
N ILE A 17 -5.28 18.07 -6.71
CA ILE A 17 -5.03 19.04 -5.64
C ILE A 17 -6.35 19.67 -5.23
N TYR A 18 -6.79 19.45 -3.98
CA TYR A 18 -7.59 20.46 -3.27
C TYR A 18 -7.15 20.56 -1.80
N GLY A 19 -6.71 21.76 -1.41
CA GLY A 19 -6.75 22.27 -0.04
C GLY A 19 -5.60 21.89 0.89
N GLU A 20 -4.51 22.66 0.84
CA GLU A 20 -3.54 22.92 1.93
C GLU A 20 -3.52 21.96 3.14
N LYS A 21 -3.06 20.71 2.93
CA LYS A 21 -2.22 19.99 3.87
C LYS A 21 -1.56 18.82 3.15
N ASN A 22 -0.24 18.89 2.98
CA ASN A 22 0.62 17.83 2.43
C ASN A 22 0.71 16.61 3.38
N GLU A 23 -0.39 16.19 3.99
CA GLU A 23 -0.44 14.97 4.79
C GLU A 23 -0.91 13.87 3.85
N ARG A 24 0.03 13.28 3.10
CA ARG A 24 -0.20 11.99 2.45
C ARG A 24 -0.70 11.05 3.55
N LEU A 25 -1.97 10.67 3.50
CA LEU A 25 -2.52 9.71 4.43
C LEU A 25 -1.72 8.42 4.28
N VAL A 26 -1.33 7.84 5.40
CA VAL A 26 -0.71 6.51 5.40
C VAL A 26 -1.80 5.53 5.00
N PRO A 27 -1.64 4.76 3.91
CA PRO A 27 -2.61 3.73 3.52
C PRO A 27 -2.83 2.71 4.65
N ILE A 28 -4.00 2.11 4.69
CA ILE A 28 -4.32 1.01 5.61
C ILE A 28 -3.38 -0.16 5.29
N PRO A 29 -2.88 -0.95 6.25
CA PRO A 29 -2.17 -2.18 5.92
C PRO A 29 -3.07 -3.07 5.06
N GLY A 30 -2.58 -3.43 3.87
CA GLY A 30 -3.38 -4.15 2.89
C GLY A 30 -4.13 -3.31 1.86
N ASP A 31 -4.06 -1.98 1.91
CA ASP A 31 -4.50 -1.06 0.83
C ASP A 31 -3.29 -0.79 -0.07
N PHE A 32 -3.17 -1.61 -1.11
CA PHE A 32 -2.00 -1.67 -1.98
C PHE A 32 -2.15 -0.73 -3.18
N TYR A 33 -1.05 -0.42 -3.85
CA TYR A 33 -1.06 0.49 -4.97
C TYR A 33 -1.83 -0.07 -6.19
N PRO A 34 -2.68 0.73 -6.86
CA PRO A 34 -3.03 2.12 -6.53
C PRO A 34 -3.99 2.21 -5.33
N ALA A 35 -3.52 2.84 -4.24
CA ALA A 35 -4.25 2.90 -2.99
C ALA A 35 -5.52 3.75 -3.13
N ASP A 36 -6.66 3.20 -2.72
CA ASP A 36 -7.96 3.86 -2.76
C ASP A 36 -8.60 4.02 -1.37
N TYR A 37 -7.83 3.74 -0.32
CA TYR A 37 -8.22 3.86 1.08
C TYR A 37 -9.37 2.92 1.47
N ILE A 38 -9.48 1.79 0.77
CA ILE A 38 -10.39 0.68 1.04
C ILE A 38 -9.55 -0.59 0.92
N VAL A 39 -9.65 -1.52 1.88
CA VAL A 39 -9.04 -2.85 1.71
C VAL A 39 -10.09 -3.80 1.14
N ASP A 40 -9.97 -4.14 -0.14
CA ASP A 40 -10.96 -4.98 -0.82
C ASP A 40 -10.39 -6.02 -1.80
N TYR A 41 -11.24 -6.49 -2.70
CA TYR A 41 -10.88 -7.52 -3.67
C TYR A 41 -9.78 -7.08 -4.64
N SER A 42 -9.63 -5.77 -4.88
CA SER A 42 -8.55 -5.19 -5.68
C SER A 42 -7.21 -5.50 -5.04
N ASP A 43 -7.09 -5.25 -3.74
CA ASP A 43 -5.86 -5.52 -2.96
C ASP A 43 -5.58 -7.01 -2.81
N MET A 44 -6.64 -7.80 -2.64
CA MET A 44 -6.51 -9.26 -2.61
C MET A 44 -5.86 -9.80 -3.89
N ALA A 45 -6.03 -9.12 -5.03
CA ALA A 45 -5.33 -9.51 -6.25
C ALA A 45 -3.80 -9.38 -6.10
N THR A 46 -3.30 -8.39 -5.36
CA THR A 46 -1.86 -8.23 -5.06
C THR A 46 -1.35 -9.35 -4.16
N VAL A 47 -2.08 -9.68 -3.09
CA VAL A 47 -1.74 -10.83 -2.22
C VAL A 47 -1.69 -12.12 -3.02
N ALA A 48 -2.69 -12.36 -3.88
CA ALA A 48 -2.76 -13.57 -4.70
C ALA A 48 -1.64 -13.64 -5.75
N GLN A 49 -1.29 -12.50 -6.37
CA GLN A 49 -0.20 -12.43 -7.36
C GLN A 49 1.17 -12.66 -6.73
N GLN A 50 1.36 -12.24 -5.48
CA GLN A 50 2.63 -12.34 -4.77
C GLN A 50 2.71 -13.55 -3.84
N TRP A 51 1.66 -14.38 -3.77
CA TRP A 51 1.59 -15.52 -2.86
C TRP A 51 2.79 -16.46 -3.01
N LEU A 52 3.52 -16.67 -1.91
CA LEU A 52 4.75 -17.47 -1.82
C LEU A 52 5.89 -16.97 -2.71
N LEU A 53 5.86 -15.72 -3.16
CA LEU A 53 7.04 -15.07 -3.72
C LEU A 53 8.00 -14.71 -2.58
N GLU A 54 9.29 -14.83 -2.87
CA GLU A 54 10.39 -14.43 -2.00
C GLU A 54 11.16 -13.27 -2.65
N GLY A 55 11.63 -12.31 -1.85
CA GLY A 55 12.45 -11.20 -2.33
C GLY A 55 12.26 -9.91 -1.55
N GLU A 56 12.90 -8.84 -2.03
CA GLU A 56 12.75 -7.51 -1.45
C GLU A 56 11.65 -6.72 -2.18
N ASN A 57 10.99 -5.81 -1.46
CA ASN A 57 9.98 -4.90 -2.00
C ASN A 57 8.74 -5.62 -2.58
N LEU A 58 8.35 -6.75 -2.00
CA LEU A 58 7.04 -7.34 -2.23
C LEU A 58 6.01 -6.51 -1.45
N GLU A 59 5.00 -6.04 -2.17
CA GLU A 59 4.00 -5.12 -1.61
C GLU A 59 3.10 -5.80 -0.58
N ALA A 60 2.81 -7.09 -0.78
CA ALA A 60 2.06 -7.93 0.14
C ALA A 60 2.90 -8.58 1.24
N ASP A 61 4.21 -8.26 1.36
CA ASP A 61 5.06 -8.70 2.48
C ASP A 61 4.91 -7.69 3.63
N LEU A 62 3.83 -7.84 4.38
CA LEU A 62 3.41 -6.93 5.45
C LEU A 62 4.28 -7.08 6.70
N PHE A 63 4.92 -8.23 6.90
CA PHE A 63 5.88 -8.45 7.98
C PHE A 63 7.33 -8.11 7.62
N THR A 64 7.61 -7.82 6.35
CA THR A 64 8.95 -7.54 5.81
C THR A 64 9.97 -8.64 6.11
N ASP A 65 9.52 -9.90 6.10
CA ASP A 65 10.37 -11.08 6.34
C ASP A 65 10.93 -11.68 5.04
N GLY A 66 10.59 -11.07 3.90
CA GLY A 66 11.08 -11.40 2.58
C GLY A 66 10.28 -12.48 1.87
N ILE A 67 9.13 -12.91 2.41
CA ILE A 67 8.26 -13.91 1.79
C ILE A 67 6.79 -13.62 2.06
N VAL A 68 5.97 -13.53 1.01
CA VAL A 68 4.51 -13.37 1.18
C VAL A 68 3.88 -14.71 1.53
N ASN A 69 3.41 -14.85 2.77
CA ASN A 69 2.88 -16.10 3.30
C ASN A 69 1.66 -15.89 4.21
N LEU A 70 1.33 -16.90 5.01
CA LEU A 70 0.11 -16.91 5.81
C LEU A 70 0.05 -15.79 6.86
N PRO A 71 1.13 -15.49 7.61
CA PRO A 71 1.27 -14.25 8.37
C PRO A 71 0.80 -13.00 7.63
N ASP A 72 1.32 -12.70 6.44
CA ASP A 72 0.91 -11.50 5.69
C ASP A 72 -0.55 -11.52 5.31
N PHE A 73 -1.06 -12.68 4.86
CA PHE A 73 -2.48 -12.83 4.57
C PHE A 73 -3.35 -12.63 5.82
N ALA A 74 -2.89 -13.05 7.00
CA ALA A 74 -3.62 -12.85 8.25
C ALA A 74 -3.67 -11.37 8.64
N GLU A 75 -2.58 -10.62 8.43
CA GLU A 75 -2.54 -9.17 8.64
C GLU A 75 -3.50 -8.48 7.66
N PHE A 76 -3.39 -8.77 6.36
CA PHE A 76 -4.30 -8.29 5.33
C PHE A 76 -5.78 -8.57 5.69
N ALA A 77 -6.09 -9.81 6.07
CA ALA A 77 -7.46 -10.21 6.41
C ALA A 77 -8.00 -9.51 7.67
N SER A 78 -7.12 -9.05 8.57
CA SER A 78 -7.53 -8.30 9.76
C SER A 78 -8.05 -6.89 9.42
N HIS A 79 -7.66 -6.36 8.26
CA HIS A 79 -8.10 -5.08 7.71
C HIS A 79 -9.15 -5.22 6.61
N TRP A 80 -9.67 -6.43 6.35
CA TRP A 80 -10.63 -6.66 5.27
C TRP A 80 -11.87 -5.76 5.38
N LEU A 81 -12.17 -5.01 4.32
CA LEU A 81 -13.23 -4.00 4.23
C LEU A 81 -13.06 -2.80 5.19
N GLU A 82 -11.86 -2.58 5.72
CA GLU A 82 -11.52 -1.33 6.39
C GLU A 82 -11.47 -0.18 5.37
N THR A 83 -11.86 1.02 5.81
CA THR A 83 -11.88 2.23 4.98
C THR A 83 -11.38 3.43 5.75
N ASP A 84 -10.68 4.36 5.10
CA ASP A 84 -10.33 5.65 5.69
C ASP A 84 -11.28 6.76 5.22
N ALA A 85 -12.30 7.04 6.04
CA ALA A 85 -13.28 8.08 5.73
C ALA A 85 -12.68 9.49 5.59
N ARG A 86 -11.46 9.76 6.10
CA ARG A 86 -10.81 11.07 5.96
C ARG A 86 -10.51 11.39 4.50
N TYR A 87 -10.27 10.38 3.67
CA TYR A 87 -10.08 10.55 2.23
C TYR A 87 -11.35 11.06 1.55
N TYR A 88 -12.52 10.55 1.95
CA TYR A 88 -13.81 10.91 1.35
C TYR A 88 -14.45 12.16 1.97
N GLN A 89 -14.11 12.51 3.21
CA GLN A 89 -14.65 13.71 3.90
C GLN A 89 -13.97 15.02 3.46
N GLY A 90 -12.84 14.95 2.75
CA GLY A 90 -12.15 16.10 2.17
C GLY A 90 -12.52 16.43 0.71
N GLN A 91 -13.48 15.69 0.12
CA GLN A 91 -13.97 15.89 -1.25
C GLN A 91 -15.06 16.96 -1.39
#